data_AF-A0A3M0Y6K8-F1
#
_entry.id   AF-A0A3M0Y6K8-F1
#
_cell.length_a   1.000
_cell.length_b   1.000
_cell.length_c   1.000
_cell.angle_alpha   90.00
_cell.angle_beta   90.00
_cell.angle_gamma   90.00
#
_symmetry.space_group_name_H-M   'P 1'
#
loop_
_entity.id
_entity.type
_entity.pdbx_description
1 polymer ?
#
loop_
_entity_poly.entity_id
_entity_poly.type
_entity_poly.pdbx_seq_one_letter_code
_entity_poly.pdbx_strand_id
1 'polypeptide(L)' 'MRLLLDTHTLIWWLIDDPALPEAARNAIASPENDVYVSHVSAWEIAVKQQLGK' A
#
# COMPACT_ATOMS: atom_id res chain seq x y z
N MET A 1 -4.71 -6.23 -14.45
CA MET A 1 -5.09 -7.19 -13.37
C MET A 1 -5.78 -6.42 -12.24
N ARG A 2 -6.37 -7.10 -11.24
CA ARG A 2 -6.90 -6.44 -10.03
C ARG A 2 -5.99 -6.74 -8.85
N LEU A 3 -5.46 -5.69 -8.23
CA LEU A 3 -4.54 -5.77 -7.10
C LEU A 3 -5.24 -5.19 -5.87
N LEU A 4 -5.28 -5.93 -4.76
CA LEU A 4 -5.70 -5.41 -3.47
C LEU A 4 -4.46 -5.28 -2.60
N LEU A 5 -4.10 -4.06 -2.23
CA LEU A 5 -2.93 -3.81 -1.40
C LEU A 5 -3.26 -4.03 0.06
N ASP A 6 -2.36 -4.71 0.78
CA ASP A 6 -2.36 -4.69 2.23
C ASP A 6 -1.79 -3.37 2.76
N THR A 7 -1.99 -3.11 4.05
CA THR A 7 -1.56 -1.89 4.72
C THR A 7 -0.04 -1.66 4.63
N HIS A 8 0.80 -2.69 4.78
CA HIS A 8 2.26 -2.54 4.68
C HIS A 8 2.71 -2.29 3.24
N THR A 9 2.17 -3.01 2.26
CA THR A 9 2.47 -2.75 0.83
C THR A 9 2.13 -1.32 0.45
N LEU A 10 0.98 -0.80 0.91
CA LEU A 10 0.60 0.60 0.70
C LEU A 10 1.61 1.57 1.33
N ILE A 11 1.99 1.36 2.60
CA ILE A 11 2.94 2.23 3.29
C ILE A 11 4.28 2.23 2.57
N TRP A 12 4.82 1.06 2.24
CA TRP A 12 6.09 0.94 1.54
C TRP A 12 6.07 1.61 0.18
N TRP A 13 4.98 1.49 -0.56
CA TRP A 13 4.80 2.20 -1.82
C TRP A 13 4.81 3.73 -1.63
N LEU A 14 4.09 4.23 -0.62
CA LEU A 14 3.97 5.68 -0.36
C LEU A 14 5.29 6.33 0.10
N ILE A 15 6.13 5.60 0.84
CA ILE A 15 7.41 6.10 1.37
C ILE A 15 8.61 5.70 0.51
N ASP A 16 8.38 5.04 -0.62
CA ASP A 16 9.40 4.51 -1.51
C ASP A 16 10.39 3.54 -0.81
N ASP A 17 9.86 2.67 0.05
CA ASP A 17 10.65 1.74 0.85
C ASP A 17 11.31 0.65 -0.02
N PRO A 18 12.62 0.37 0.15
CA PRO A 18 13.30 -0.71 -0.56
C PRO A 18 12.81 -2.12 -0.19
N ALA A 19 12.06 -2.27 0.91
CA ALA A 19 11.41 -3.52 1.27
C ALA A 19 10.29 -3.92 0.29
N LEU A 20 9.77 -2.97 -0.51
CA LEU A 20 8.81 -3.29 -1.57
C LEU A 20 9.51 -3.94 -2.76
N PRO A 21 9.22 -5.21 -3.09
CA PRO A 21 9.86 -5.89 -4.20
C PRO A 21 9.59 -5.19 -5.53
N GLU A 22 10.60 -5.16 -6.41
CA GLU A 22 10.53 -4.48 -7.70
C GLU A 22 9.36 -4.99 -8.57
N ALA A 23 9.08 -6.29 -8.54
CA ALA A 23 7.94 -6.88 -9.25
C ALA A 23 6.59 -6.32 -8.75
N ALA A 24 6.43 -6.14 -7.43
CA ALA A 24 5.22 -5.56 -6.85
C ALA A 24 5.11 -4.07 -7.20
N ARG A 25 6.24 -3.34 -7.14
CA ARG A 25 6.33 -1.94 -7.55
C ARG A 25 5.90 -1.75 -9.01
N ASN A 26 6.42 -2.57 -9.92
CA ASN A 26 6.06 -2.53 -11.33
C ASN A 26 4.59 -2.88 -11.56
N ALA A 27 4.03 -3.83 -10.79
CA ALA A 27 2.62 -4.17 -10.86
C ALA A 27 1.72 -3.02 -10.38
N ILE A 28 2.08 -2.33 -9.29
CA ILE A 28 1.33 -1.17 -8.77
C ILE A 28 1.44 0.04 -9.71
N ALA A 29 2.62 0.27 -10.30
CA ALA A 29 2.87 1.38 -11.21
C ALA A 29 2.18 1.23 -12.58
N SER A 30 1.86 0.01 -12.99
CA SER A 30 1.31 -0.25 -14.32
C SER A 30 -0.12 0.28 -14.44
N PRO A 31 -0.42 1.15 -15.41
CA PRO A 31 -1.77 1.68 -15.62
C PRO A 31 -2.76 0.63 -16.13
N GLU A 32 -2.29 -0.56 -16.51
CA GLU A 32 -3.13 -1.69 -16.92
C GLU A 32 -3.69 -2.48 -15.72
N ASN A 33 -3.27 -2.12 -14.51
CA ASN A 33 -3.72 -2.74 -13.27
C ASN A 33 -4.65 -1.81 -12.49
N ASP A 34 -5.80 -2.34 -12.12
CA ASP A 34 -6.69 -1.69 -11.17
C ASP A 34 -6.15 -1.97 -9.76
N VAL A 35 -5.75 -0.90 -9.05
CA VAL A 35 -5.24 -0.97 -7.69
C VAL A 35 -6.32 -0.54 -6.70
N TYR A 36 -6.64 -1.43 -5.77
CA TYR A 36 -7.61 -1.20 -4.72
C TYR A 36 -6.92 -1.16 -3.36
N VAL A 37 -7.46 -0.33 -2.47
CA VAL A 37 -7.05 -0.23 -1.07
C VAL A 37 -8.29 -0.28 -0.20
N SER A 38 -8.23 -1.03 0.90
CA SER A 38 -9.33 -1.06 1.87
C SER A 38 -9.43 0.26 2.63
N HIS A 39 -10.64 0.78 2.81
CA HIS A 39 -10.89 1.92 3.69
C HIS A 39 -10.52 1.61 5.15
N VAL A 40 -10.58 0.33 5.55
CA VAL A 40 -10.16 -0.12 6.89
C VAL A 40 -8.67 0.10 7.08
N SER A 41 -7.84 -0.18 6.07
CA SER A 41 -6.39 0.06 6.14
C SER A 41 -6.06 1.52 6.41
N ALA A 42 -6.77 2.46 5.76
CA ALA A 42 -6.59 3.88 6.01
C ALA A 42 -6.98 4.28 7.45
N TRP A 43 -8.10 3.74 7.95
CA TRP A 43 -8.52 3.96 9.34
C TRP A 43 -7.53 3.38 10.36
N GLU A 44 -7.03 2.16 10.14
CA GLU A 44 -6.02 1.54 11.01
C GLU A 44 -4.73 2.35 11.08
N ILE A 45 -4.25 2.87 9.95
CA ILE A 45 -3.08 3.76 9.90
C ILE A 45 -3.34 5.02 10.76
N ALA A 46 -4.49 5.66 10.57
CA ALA A 46 -4.83 6.89 11.31
C ALA A 46 -4.92 6.66 12.82
N VAL A 47 -5.53 5.55 13.25
CA VAL A 47 -5.63 5.19 14.67
C VAL A 47 -4.26 4.86 15.25
N LYS A 48 -3.42 4.10 14.54
CA LYS A 48 -2.06 3.77 15.01
C LYS A 48 -1.20 5.02 15.16
N GLN A 49 -1.24 5.94 14.19
CA GLN A 49 -0.55 7.22 14.28
C GLN A 49 -1.00 8.06 15.49
N GLN A 50 -2.31 8.12 15.78
CA GLN A 50 -2.81 8.83 16.96
C GLN A 50 -2.32 8.21 18.28
N LEU A 51 -2.12 6.89 18.30
CA LEU A 51 -1.58 6.16 19.44
C LEU A 51 -0.05 6.23 19.55
N GLY A 52 0.63 6.90 18.60
CA GLY A 52 2.09 6.98 18.54
C GLY A 52 2.74 5.62 18.24
N LYS A 53 2.04 4.74 17.52
CA LYS A 53 2.47 3.38 17.15
C LYS A 53 2.53 3.20 15.64
#